data_AF-A0A7D7RFN9-F1
#
_entry.id   AF-A0A7D7RFN9-F1
#
_cell.length_a   1.000
_cell.length_b   1.000
_cell.length_c   1.000
_cell.angle_alpha   90.00
_cell.angle_beta   90.00
_cell.angle_gamma   90.00
#
_symmetry.space_group_name_H-M   'P 1'
#
loop_
_entity.id
_entity.type
_entity.pdbx_description
1 polymer ?
#
loop_
_entity_poly.entity_id
_entity_poly.type
_entity_poly.pdbx_seq_one_letter_code
_entity_poly.pdbx_strand_id
1 'polypeptide(L)'
;MNPIYICQEVFNPEDEYPVFDPDSVPAKLYVSPVNDELYDAETQQILIHFIISQNRFPVHLTIELLSGVSDELKTSFQKQAIDHSITNEQTGRTNAAVFRAILENQDAVNFAIAKTFWIACTNQFYVLSCPDSLSYSKVQSTGWFGREKQILRPYFPTSSHASFIVVWHDGQGFNLYTSEEKFATSENLASHFPSNTRIEFG
;
A
#
# COMPACT_ATOMS: atom_id res chain seq x y z
N MET A 1 20.97 -7.40 -0.51
CA MET A 1 19.99 -6.32 -0.65
C MET A 1 20.77 -5.03 -0.76
N ASN A 2 20.38 -4.14 -1.66
CA ASN A 2 20.99 -2.81 -1.74
C ASN A 2 20.66 -1.98 -0.50
N PRO A 3 21.41 -0.90 -0.23
CA PRO A 3 21.09 -0.02 0.89
C PRO A 3 19.67 0.53 0.78
N ILE A 4 19.00 0.61 1.92
CA ILE A 4 17.62 1.11 2.04
C ILE A 4 17.67 2.46 2.73
N TYR A 5 16.92 3.41 2.21
CA TYR A 5 16.64 4.69 2.85
C TYR A 5 15.33 4.59 3.62
N ILE A 6 15.33 5.04 4.88
CA ILE A 6 14.12 5.14 5.72
C ILE A 6 14.05 6.56 6.28
N CYS A 7 12.92 7.23 6.04
CA CYS A 7 12.66 8.57 6.55
C CYS A 7 11.31 8.60 7.27
N GLN A 8 11.26 9.24 8.43
CA GLN A 8 10.00 9.52 9.09
C GLN A 8 9.40 10.78 8.48
N GLU A 9 8.18 10.66 7.94
CA GLU A 9 7.48 11.78 7.32
C GLU A 9 6.46 12.40 8.28
N VAL A 10 6.24 13.71 8.11
CA VAL A 10 5.13 14.38 8.77
C VAL A 10 3.84 13.95 8.09
N PHE A 11 2.93 13.39 8.87
CA PHE A 11 1.59 13.07 8.40
C PHE A 11 0.76 14.35 8.26
N ASN A 12 0.30 14.66 7.04
CA ASN A 12 -0.66 15.72 6.77
C ASN A 12 -1.89 15.16 6.05
N PRO A 13 -3.04 15.00 6.72
CA PRO A 13 -4.22 14.36 6.13
C PRO A 13 -4.80 15.09 4.90
N GLU A 14 -4.47 16.37 4.70
CA GLU A 14 -4.89 17.11 3.50
C GLU A 14 -4.11 16.68 2.24
N ASP A 15 -2.88 16.22 2.42
CA ASP A 15 -1.98 15.78 1.35
C ASP A 15 -2.13 14.28 1.04
N GLU A 16 -2.81 13.53 1.90
CA GLU A 16 -2.97 12.10 1.74
C GLU A 16 -4.16 11.75 0.81
N TYR A 17 -3.91 10.82 -0.11
CA TYR A 17 -4.99 10.13 -0.83
C TYR A 17 -5.85 9.27 0.12
N PRO A 18 -5.27 8.39 0.95
CA PRO A 18 -6.04 7.66 1.96
C PRO A 18 -6.58 8.58 3.08
N VAL A 19 -7.75 8.23 3.61
CA VAL A 19 -8.40 8.94 4.73
C VAL A 19 -8.19 8.15 6.02
N PHE A 20 -7.93 8.84 7.12
CA PHE A 20 -7.66 8.24 8.43
C PHE A 20 -8.65 8.77 9.47
N ASP A 21 -8.72 8.12 10.63
CA ASP A 21 -9.51 8.63 11.75
C ASP A 21 -8.95 9.98 12.22
N PRO A 22 -9.81 11.00 12.47
CA PRO A 22 -9.36 12.30 12.94
C PRO A 22 -8.59 12.25 14.27
N ASP A 23 -8.95 11.30 15.13
CA ASP A 23 -8.45 11.19 16.49
C ASP A 23 -7.18 10.32 16.59
N SER A 24 -6.66 9.82 15.47
CA SER A 24 -5.49 8.97 15.48
C SER A 24 -4.62 9.20 14.24
N VAL A 25 -3.45 9.78 14.51
CA VAL A 25 -2.40 10.02 13.51
C VAL A 25 -1.48 8.81 13.48
N PRO A 26 -1.44 8.00 12.40
CA PRO A 26 -0.49 6.92 12.30
C PRO A 26 0.94 7.48 12.17
N ALA A 27 1.93 6.69 12.57
CA ALA A 27 3.29 6.96 12.12
C ALA A 27 3.35 6.77 10.59
N LYS A 28 3.99 7.70 9.89
CA LYS A 28 4.23 7.65 8.45
C LYS A 28 5.73 7.54 8.21
N LEU A 29 6.15 6.48 7.55
CA LEU A 29 7.55 6.27 7.17
C LEU A 29 7.65 6.03 5.68
N TYR A 30 8.58 6.73 5.03
CA TYR A 30 8.94 6.47 3.65
C TYR A 30 10.12 5.50 3.61
N VAL A 31 10.01 4.48 2.75
CA VAL A 31 11.05 3.47 2.52
C VAL A 31 11.35 3.41 1.03
N SER A 32 12.62 3.51 0.67
CA SER A 32 13.07 3.41 -0.73
C SER A 32 14.44 2.74 -0.83
N PRO A 33 14.83 2.26 -2.01
CA PRO A 33 16.25 2.05 -2.30
C PRO A 33 17.02 3.39 -2.21
N VAL A 34 18.30 3.30 -1.86
CA VAL A 34 19.23 4.46 -1.94
C VAL A 34 19.64 4.75 -3.38
N ASN A 35 19.66 3.72 -4.24
CA ASN A 35 20.00 3.85 -5.66
C ASN A 35 18.74 4.14 -6.50
N ASP A 36 18.84 5.09 -7.43
CA ASP A 36 17.74 5.51 -8.31
C ASP A 36 17.79 4.88 -9.72
N GLU A 37 18.82 4.12 -10.07
CA GLU A 37 18.94 3.55 -11.44
C GLU A 37 17.89 2.47 -11.75
N LEU A 38 17.49 1.66 -10.76
CA LEU A 38 16.53 0.55 -10.88
C LEU A 38 15.52 0.57 -9.72
N TYR A 39 15.04 1.76 -9.37
CA TYR A 39 14.29 1.98 -8.13
C TYR A 39 13.03 1.11 -8.02
N ASP A 40 12.37 0.79 -9.13
CA ASP A 40 11.10 0.06 -9.14
C ASP A 40 11.29 -1.41 -8.79
N ALA A 41 12.26 -2.07 -9.44
CA ALA A 41 12.64 -3.44 -9.16
C ALA A 41 13.21 -3.59 -7.74
N GLU A 42 13.99 -2.60 -7.28
CA GLU A 42 14.54 -2.61 -5.92
C GLU A 42 13.45 -2.39 -4.86
N THR A 43 12.54 -1.43 -5.07
CA THR A 43 11.39 -1.19 -4.18
C THR A 43 10.52 -2.43 -4.09
N GLN A 44 10.26 -3.11 -5.21
CA GLN A 44 9.52 -4.37 -5.22
C GLN A 44 10.18 -5.44 -4.34
N GLN A 45 11.50 -5.60 -4.43
CA GLN A 45 12.26 -6.56 -3.62
C GLN A 45 12.26 -6.18 -2.13
N ILE A 46 12.43 -4.90 -1.81
CA ILE A 46 12.37 -4.39 -0.43
C ILE A 46 10.99 -4.68 0.16
N LEU A 47 9.92 -4.39 -0.59
CA LEU A 47 8.54 -4.60 -0.17
C LEU A 47 8.24 -6.09 0.11
N ILE A 48 8.62 -6.98 -0.83
CA ILE A 48 8.45 -8.43 -0.67
C ILE A 48 9.18 -8.92 0.58
N HIS A 49 10.46 -8.56 0.73
CA HIS A 49 11.25 -8.99 1.88
C HIS A 49 10.69 -8.46 3.19
N PHE A 50 10.29 -7.19 3.24
CA PHE A 50 9.72 -6.58 4.42
C PHE A 50 8.44 -7.31 4.87
N ILE A 51 7.52 -7.60 3.95
CA ILE A 51 6.26 -8.28 4.25
C ILE A 51 6.51 -9.72 4.72
N ILE A 52 7.35 -10.46 4.00
CA ILE A 52 7.67 -11.85 4.33
C ILE A 52 8.39 -11.95 5.67
N SER A 53 9.30 -11.01 5.99
CA SER A 53 10.04 -11.04 7.27
C SER A 53 9.15 -10.84 8.48
N GLN A 54 7.98 -10.21 8.32
CA GLN A 54 7.01 -10.11 9.41
C GLN A 54 6.38 -11.45 9.77
N ASN A 55 6.37 -12.42 8.84
CA ASN A 55 5.70 -13.71 8.98
C ASN A 55 4.27 -13.58 9.52
N ARG A 56 3.54 -12.57 9.03
CA ARG A 56 2.16 -12.26 9.42
C ARG A 56 1.26 -12.40 8.20
N PHE A 57 0.49 -13.48 8.20
CA PHE A 57 -0.49 -13.80 7.18
C PHE A 57 -1.88 -13.93 7.81
N PRO A 58 -2.96 -13.68 7.04
CA PRO A 58 -2.93 -13.21 5.65
C PRO A 58 -2.52 -11.74 5.50
N VAL A 59 -1.97 -11.41 4.33
CA VAL A 59 -1.76 -10.04 3.86
C VAL A 59 -2.85 -9.71 2.84
N HIS A 60 -3.46 -8.54 2.96
CA HIS A 60 -4.56 -8.14 2.08
C HIS A 60 -4.06 -7.13 1.05
N LEU A 61 -4.19 -7.47 -0.23
CA LEU A 61 -3.87 -6.59 -1.35
C LEU A 61 -5.15 -5.91 -1.84
N THR A 62 -5.14 -4.59 -1.96
CA THR A 62 -6.19 -3.82 -2.64
C THR A 62 -5.60 -2.94 -3.73
N ILE A 63 -6.24 -2.95 -4.90
CA ILE A 63 -5.82 -2.17 -6.07
C ILE A 63 -7.06 -1.49 -6.68
N GLU A 64 -7.00 -0.18 -6.91
CA GLU A 64 -7.94 0.48 -7.83
C GLU A 64 -7.50 0.22 -9.29
N LEU A 65 -8.38 -0.43 -10.06
CA LEU A 65 -8.05 -0.92 -11.40
C LEU A 65 -8.26 0.13 -12.49
N LEU A 66 -7.30 0.19 -13.41
CA LEU A 66 -7.48 0.78 -14.73
C LEU A 66 -8.42 -0.08 -15.60
N SER A 67 -9.12 0.57 -16.53
CA SER A 67 -9.99 -0.12 -17.48
C SER A 67 -9.22 -1.17 -18.28
N GLY A 68 -9.73 -2.41 -18.33
CA GLY A 68 -9.19 -3.49 -19.17
C GLY A 68 -8.18 -4.42 -18.49
N VAL A 69 -7.83 -4.19 -17.23
CA VAL A 69 -6.84 -5.03 -16.49
C VAL A 69 -7.50 -6.16 -15.69
N SER A 70 -8.82 -6.09 -15.46
CA SER A 70 -9.58 -6.98 -14.55
C SER A 70 -9.48 -8.47 -14.90
N ASP A 71 -9.65 -8.82 -16.17
CA ASP A 71 -9.80 -10.22 -16.59
C ASP A 71 -8.48 -10.99 -16.53
N GLU A 72 -7.38 -10.32 -16.85
CA GLU A 72 -6.04 -10.90 -16.76
C GLU A 72 -5.67 -11.19 -15.30
N LEU A 73 -5.92 -10.25 -14.39
CA LEU A 73 -5.63 -10.41 -12.96
C LEU A 73 -6.49 -11.54 -12.38
N LYS A 74 -7.80 -11.52 -12.64
CA LYS A 74 -8.72 -12.58 -12.21
C LYS A 74 -8.23 -13.95 -12.64
N THR A 75 -7.89 -14.10 -13.92
CA THR A 75 -7.41 -15.36 -14.48
C THR A 75 -6.09 -15.80 -13.83
N SER A 76 -5.17 -14.85 -13.63
CA SER A 76 -3.83 -15.15 -13.08
C SER A 76 -3.90 -15.56 -11.61
N PHE A 77 -4.69 -14.87 -10.79
CA PHE A 77 -4.87 -15.19 -9.36
C PHE A 77 -5.67 -16.49 -9.17
N GLN A 78 -6.69 -16.73 -10.01
CA GLN A 78 -7.43 -17.99 -10.01
C GLN A 78 -6.52 -19.19 -10.31
N LYS A 79 -5.58 -19.06 -11.27
CA LYS A 79 -4.61 -20.12 -11.59
C LYS A 79 -3.67 -20.45 -10.44
N GLN A 80 -3.37 -19.47 -9.58
CA GLN A 80 -2.55 -19.66 -8.38
C GLN A 80 -3.37 -20.04 -7.15
N ALA A 81 -4.68 -20.26 -7.29
CA ALA A 81 -5.61 -20.54 -6.19
C ALA A 81 -5.57 -19.48 -5.06
N ILE A 82 -5.33 -18.21 -5.42
CA ILE A 82 -5.37 -17.08 -4.48
C ILE A 82 -6.79 -16.56 -4.42
N ASP A 83 -7.35 -16.44 -3.21
CA ASP A 83 -8.68 -15.86 -3.03
C ASP A 83 -8.68 -14.37 -3.40
N HIS A 84 -9.64 -13.98 -4.23
CA HIS A 84 -9.72 -12.64 -4.77
C HIS A 84 -11.13 -12.28 -5.23
N SER A 85 -11.40 -10.98 -5.27
CA SER A 85 -12.64 -10.42 -5.77
C SER A 85 -12.40 -9.12 -6.55
N ILE A 86 -13.35 -8.79 -7.41
CA ILE A 86 -13.41 -7.47 -8.07
C ILE A 86 -14.77 -6.89 -7.73
N THR A 87 -14.79 -5.78 -6.99
CA THR A 87 -16.00 -5.03 -6.67
C THR A 87 -16.03 -3.71 -7.44
N ASN A 88 -17.22 -3.16 -7.63
CA ASN A 88 -17.36 -1.79 -8.12
C ASN A 88 -17.78 -0.92 -6.94
N GLU A 89 -16.87 -0.10 -6.43
CA GLU A 89 -17.16 0.89 -5.40
C GLU A 89 -17.81 2.10 -6.08
N GLN A 90 -19.08 2.38 -5.76
CA GLN A 90 -19.89 3.40 -6.43
C GLN A 90 -20.09 4.67 -5.57
N THR A 91 -19.77 5.83 -6.15
CA THR A 91 -20.33 7.13 -5.70
C THR A 91 -20.92 7.93 -6.84
N GLY A 92 -22.24 8.06 -6.85
CA GLY A 92 -22.93 8.93 -7.81
C GLY A 92 -22.67 8.49 -9.26
N ARG A 93 -21.82 9.23 -9.99
CA ARG A 93 -21.48 8.96 -11.40
C ARG A 93 -20.13 8.27 -11.61
N THR A 94 -19.33 8.09 -10.56
CA THR A 94 -17.99 7.48 -10.66
C THR A 94 -18.03 6.07 -10.09
N ASN A 95 -17.52 5.10 -10.86
CA ASN A 95 -17.31 3.71 -10.47
C ASN A 95 -15.80 3.48 -10.39
N ALA A 96 -15.31 3.05 -9.23
CA ALA A 96 -13.96 2.51 -9.09
C ALA A 96 -14.06 0.98 -9.09
N ALA A 97 -13.44 0.32 -10.07
CA ALA A 97 -13.27 -1.12 -10.03
C ALA A 97 -12.12 -1.43 -9.06
N VAL A 98 -12.40 -2.19 -8.00
CA VAL A 98 -11.44 -2.48 -6.94
C VAL A 98 -11.16 -3.97 -6.94
N PHE A 99 -9.89 -4.32 -7.14
CA PHE A 99 -9.41 -5.69 -6.99
C PHE A 99 -8.94 -5.89 -5.55
N ARG A 100 -9.41 -6.95 -4.90
CA ARG A 100 -8.96 -7.37 -3.56
C ARG A 100 -8.46 -8.80 -3.63
N ALA A 101 -7.34 -9.10 -2.96
CA ALA A 101 -6.82 -10.46 -2.83
C ALA A 101 -6.33 -10.75 -1.41
N ILE A 102 -6.49 -12.00 -0.96
CA ILE A 102 -6.03 -12.50 0.32
C ILE A 102 -4.80 -13.37 0.09
N LEU A 103 -3.65 -12.92 0.60
CA LEU A 103 -2.35 -13.54 0.40
C LEU A 103 -2.00 -14.35 1.65
N GLU A 104 -2.27 -15.65 1.62
CA GLU A 104 -2.19 -16.55 2.79
C GLU A 104 -0.75 -16.97 3.15
N ASN A 105 0.22 -16.77 2.26
CA ASN A 105 1.59 -17.24 2.45
C ASN A 105 2.59 -16.45 1.60
N GLN A 106 3.88 -16.77 1.79
CA GLN A 106 5.00 -16.12 1.11
C GLN A 106 4.92 -16.26 -0.41
N ASP A 107 4.51 -17.42 -0.93
CA ASP A 107 4.39 -17.66 -2.38
C ASP A 107 3.29 -16.79 -2.99
N ALA A 108 2.15 -16.65 -2.31
CA ALA A 108 1.07 -15.76 -2.72
C ALA A 108 1.52 -14.30 -2.73
N VAL A 109 2.29 -13.86 -1.72
CA VAL A 109 2.87 -12.50 -1.68
C VAL A 109 3.85 -12.27 -2.83
N ASN A 110 4.80 -13.18 -3.03
CA ASN A 110 5.76 -13.12 -4.13
C ASN A 110 5.05 -13.02 -5.48
N PHE A 111 4.10 -13.91 -5.73
CA PHE A 111 3.34 -13.93 -6.97
C PHE A 111 2.54 -12.64 -7.16
N ALA A 112 1.76 -12.23 -6.16
CA ALA A 112 0.88 -11.09 -6.27
C ALA A 112 1.68 -9.82 -6.57
N ILE A 113 2.70 -9.52 -5.77
CA ILE A 113 3.54 -8.32 -5.97
C ILE A 113 4.28 -8.41 -7.31
N ALA A 114 4.86 -9.56 -7.69
CA ALA A 114 5.47 -9.74 -9.00
C ALA A 114 4.49 -9.45 -10.16
N LYS A 115 3.23 -9.84 -10.00
CA LYS A 115 2.20 -9.71 -11.03
C LYS A 115 1.61 -8.31 -11.12
N THR A 116 1.55 -7.56 -10.01
CA THR A 116 0.75 -6.33 -9.92
C THR A 116 1.54 -5.08 -9.59
N PHE A 117 2.82 -5.16 -9.23
CA PHE A 117 3.61 -3.98 -8.84
C PHE A 117 3.70 -2.91 -9.94
N TRP A 118 3.71 -3.32 -11.21
CA TRP A 118 3.66 -2.38 -12.34
C TRP A 118 2.42 -1.46 -12.30
N ILE A 119 1.31 -1.87 -11.68
CA ILE A 119 0.12 -1.04 -11.51
C ILE A 119 0.42 0.10 -10.52
N ALA A 120 1.12 -0.20 -9.44
CA ALA A 120 1.58 0.82 -8.49
C ALA A 120 2.51 1.83 -9.17
N CYS A 121 3.38 1.37 -10.07
CA CYS A 121 4.25 2.23 -10.88
C CYS A 121 3.48 3.15 -11.85
N THR A 122 2.18 2.94 -12.05
CA THR A 122 1.31 3.86 -12.83
C THR A 122 0.55 4.85 -11.96
N ASN A 123 0.98 5.02 -10.69
CA ASN A 123 0.34 5.86 -9.67
C ASN A 123 -1.15 5.53 -9.45
N GLN A 124 -1.52 4.26 -9.63
CA GLN A 124 -2.81 3.76 -9.19
C GLN A 124 -2.75 3.43 -7.71
N PHE A 125 -3.87 3.60 -7.02
CA PHE A 125 -3.96 3.22 -5.62
C PHE A 125 -3.67 1.72 -5.46
N TYR A 126 -2.58 1.43 -4.75
CA TYR A 126 -2.06 0.10 -4.50
C TYR A 126 -1.68 0.01 -3.03
N VAL A 127 -2.33 -0.88 -2.29
CA VAL A 127 -2.08 -1.01 -0.85
C VAL A 127 -2.02 -2.48 -0.42
N LEU A 128 -1.07 -2.75 0.48
CA LEU A 128 -0.97 -3.99 1.22
C LEU A 128 -1.28 -3.70 2.70
N SER A 129 -2.14 -4.49 3.32
CA SER A 129 -2.55 -4.31 4.71
C SER A 129 -2.50 -5.60 5.54
N CYS A 130 -2.28 -5.44 6.84
CA CYS A 130 -2.35 -6.53 7.81
C CYS A 130 -2.80 -5.96 9.17
N PRO A 131 -4.03 -6.28 9.67
CA PRO A 131 -5.09 -7.12 9.08
C PRO A 131 -5.95 -6.39 8.01
N ASP A 132 -6.93 -7.09 7.38
CA ASP A 132 -7.94 -6.43 6.53
C ASP A 132 -8.75 -5.42 7.32
N SER A 133 -8.49 -4.16 7.01
CA SER A 133 -9.12 -3.02 7.68
C SER A 133 -9.51 -1.96 6.66
N LEU A 134 -9.27 -2.20 5.37
CA LEU A 134 -9.52 -1.19 4.34
C LEU A 134 -11.00 -1.17 3.96
N SER A 135 -11.62 -0.02 4.21
CA SER A 135 -12.95 0.32 3.68
C SER A 135 -12.88 1.59 2.85
N TYR A 136 -14.01 2.04 2.30
CA TYR A 136 -14.08 3.29 1.56
C TYR A 136 -15.01 4.26 2.29
N SER A 137 -14.57 5.51 2.43
CA SER A 137 -15.38 6.57 3.03
C SER A 137 -15.73 7.63 1.99
N LYS A 138 -16.89 8.26 2.17
CA LYS A 138 -17.29 9.42 1.36
C LYS A 138 -16.69 10.66 1.98
N VAL A 139 -15.85 11.37 1.24
CA VAL A 139 -15.32 12.66 1.65
C VAL A 139 -15.81 13.77 0.74
N GLN A 140 -15.95 14.97 1.30
CA GLN A 140 -16.14 16.17 0.51
C GLN A 140 -14.81 16.61 -0.07
N SER A 141 -14.81 16.90 -1.37
CA SER A 141 -13.66 17.43 -2.09
C SER A 141 -14.11 18.64 -2.91
N THR A 142 -13.31 19.70 -2.87
CA THR A 142 -13.56 20.89 -3.67
C THR A 142 -13.00 20.67 -5.07
N GLY A 143 -13.90 20.59 -6.06
CA GLY A 143 -13.54 20.48 -7.46
C GLY A 143 -13.05 21.79 -8.05
N TRP A 144 -12.59 21.73 -9.31
CA TRP A 144 -12.25 22.91 -10.08
C TRP A 144 -13.48 23.84 -10.16
N PHE A 145 -13.30 25.14 -9.89
CA PHE A 145 -14.36 26.15 -9.67
C PHE A 145 -15.09 26.15 -8.31
N GLY A 146 -14.53 25.54 -7.26
CA GLY A 146 -15.11 25.64 -5.91
C GLY A 146 -16.38 24.82 -5.71
N ARG A 147 -16.72 23.94 -6.66
CA ARG A 147 -17.87 23.04 -6.53
C ARG A 147 -17.52 21.88 -5.61
N GLU A 148 -18.27 21.74 -4.52
CA GLU A 148 -18.17 20.56 -3.68
C GLU A 148 -18.64 19.32 -4.43
N LYS A 149 -17.84 18.25 -4.37
CA LYS A 149 -18.19 16.92 -4.84
C LYS A 149 -17.94 15.92 -3.71
N GLN A 150 -18.82 14.94 -3.59
CA GLN A 150 -18.52 13.76 -2.78
C GLN A 150 -17.71 12.78 -3.63
N ILE A 151 -16.58 12.33 -3.09
CA ILE A 151 -15.74 11.28 -3.70
C ILE A 151 -15.56 10.15 -2.69
N LEU A 152 -15.47 8.91 -3.18
CA LEU A 152 -14.97 7.80 -2.36
C LEU A 152 -13.46 7.90 -2.29
N ARG A 153 -12.93 7.71 -1.09
CA ARG A 153 -11.51 7.49 -0.87
C ARG A 153 -11.30 6.25 0.00
N PRO A 154 -10.19 5.54 -0.19
CA PRO A 154 -9.81 4.46 0.71
C PRO A 154 -9.66 5.01 2.14
N TYR A 155 -10.24 4.32 3.12
CA TYR A 155 -10.29 4.72 4.51
C TYR A 155 -9.70 3.65 5.43
N PHE A 156 -8.90 4.15 6.37
CA PHE A 156 -7.97 3.41 7.19
C PHE A 156 -8.36 3.58 8.66
N PRO A 157 -9.08 2.62 9.25
CA PRO A 157 -9.46 2.68 10.65
C PRO A 157 -8.24 2.35 11.52
N THR A 158 -7.71 3.39 12.15
CA THR A 158 -6.49 3.34 12.97
C THR A 158 -6.68 2.67 14.34
N SER A 159 -7.94 2.43 14.74
CA SER A 159 -8.28 1.68 15.96
C SER A 159 -7.91 0.19 15.92
N SER A 160 -7.50 -0.31 14.74
CA SER A 160 -6.91 -1.64 14.59
C SER A 160 -5.38 -1.52 14.60
N HIS A 161 -4.67 -2.39 15.31
CA HIS A 161 -3.21 -2.51 15.23
C HIS A 161 -2.81 -2.95 13.81
N ALA A 162 -2.81 -1.99 12.89
CA ALA A 162 -2.77 -2.21 11.47
C ALA A 162 -1.62 -1.43 10.87
N SER A 163 -1.01 -2.07 9.89
CA SER A 163 -0.02 -1.46 9.03
C SER A 163 -0.53 -1.50 7.61
N PHE A 164 -0.32 -0.39 6.91
CA PHE A 164 -0.67 -0.24 5.52
C PHE A 164 0.51 0.28 4.75
N ILE A 165 0.81 -0.39 3.66
CA ILE A 165 1.91 -0.03 2.78
C ILE A 165 1.31 0.45 1.48
N VAL A 166 1.50 1.73 1.18
CA VAL A 166 1.00 2.36 -0.04
C VAL A 166 2.19 2.71 -0.93
N VAL A 167 2.14 2.22 -2.17
CA VAL A 167 3.21 2.44 -3.15
C VAL A 167 2.79 3.61 -4.06
N TRP A 168 3.66 4.62 -4.18
CA TRP A 168 3.46 5.82 -5.00
C TRP A 168 4.74 6.19 -5.76
N HIS A 169 4.70 7.30 -6.50
CA HIS A 169 5.86 7.91 -7.16
C HIS A 169 6.55 6.98 -8.16
N ASP A 170 5.77 6.45 -9.11
CA ASP A 170 6.25 5.55 -10.16
C ASP A 170 6.94 4.26 -9.63
N GLY A 171 6.79 3.95 -8.33
CA GLY A 171 7.43 2.82 -7.68
C GLY A 171 8.80 3.11 -7.08
N GLN A 172 9.17 4.38 -6.87
CA GLN A 172 10.44 4.80 -6.24
C GLN A 172 10.58 4.40 -4.78
N GLY A 173 9.47 4.09 -4.13
CA GLY A 173 9.43 3.70 -2.72
C GLY A 173 8.00 3.43 -2.30
N PHE A 174 7.81 3.26 -0.99
CA PHE A 174 6.49 3.12 -0.41
C PHE A 174 6.39 3.82 0.93
N ASN A 175 5.18 4.28 1.23
CA ASN A 175 4.81 4.80 2.54
C ASN A 175 4.23 3.68 3.40
N LEU A 176 4.79 3.49 4.59
CA LEU A 176 4.23 2.71 5.66
C LEU A 176 3.44 3.64 6.59
N TYR A 177 2.13 3.44 6.65
CA TYR A 177 1.26 4.02 7.67
C TYR A 177 0.98 2.96 8.72
N THR A 178 1.27 3.24 9.98
CA THR A 178 1.17 2.23 11.03
C THR A 178 0.77 2.80 12.38
N SER A 179 -0.09 2.06 13.08
CA SER A 179 -0.38 2.23 14.51
C SER A 179 0.41 1.24 15.38
N GLU A 180 1.31 0.45 14.78
CA GLU A 180 2.10 -0.54 15.49
C GLU A 180 3.39 0.06 16.05
N GLU A 181 3.56 0.00 17.38
CA GLU A 181 4.72 0.58 18.08
C GLU A 181 6.07 0.06 17.55
N LYS A 182 6.12 -1.22 17.16
CA LYS A 182 7.31 -1.86 16.57
C LYS A 182 7.75 -1.26 15.22
N PHE A 183 6.92 -0.44 14.59
CA PHE A 183 7.23 0.27 13.35
C PHE A 183 7.14 1.80 13.50
N ALA A 184 6.93 2.32 14.72
CA ALA A 184 6.57 3.72 14.92
C ALA A 184 7.69 4.74 14.64
N THR A 185 8.94 4.30 14.54
CA THR A 185 10.11 5.14 14.21
C THR A 185 10.96 4.47 13.14
N SER A 186 11.80 5.26 12.48
CA SER A 186 12.73 4.74 11.45
C SER A 186 13.65 3.65 12.01
N GLU A 187 14.14 3.80 13.24
CA GLU A 187 15.01 2.82 13.91
C GLU A 187 14.25 1.54 14.25
N ASN A 188 13.02 1.68 14.76
CA ASN A 188 12.16 0.54 15.06
C ASN A 188 11.88 -0.24 13.78
N LEU A 189 11.48 0.43 12.70
CA LEU A 189 11.27 -0.18 11.39
C LEU A 189 12.54 -0.85 10.84
N ALA A 190 13.69 -0.19 10.95
CA ALA A 190 14.99 -0.70 10.49
C ALA A 190 15.35 -2.04 11.17
N SER A 191 14.99 -2.22 12.44
CA SER A 191 15.25 -3.45 13.20
C SER A 191 14.54 -4.70 12.65
N HIS A 192 13.55 -4.51 11.77
CA HIS A 192 12.82 -5.59 11.12
C HIS A 192 13.37 -6.00 9.76
N PHE A 193 14.45 -5.35 9.30
CA PHE A 193 15.25 -5.81 8.17
C PHE A 193 16.39 -6.72 8.65
N PRO A 194 16.94 -7.59 7.78
CA PRO A 194 18.12 -8.38 8.11
C PRO A 194 19.27 -7.52 8.64
N SER A 195 19.98 -7.98 9.68
CA SER A 195 21.05 -7.23 10.36
C SER A 195 22.22 -6.78 9.47
N ASN A 196 22.40 -7.40 8.30
CA ASN A 196 23.41 -7.03 7.31
C ASN A 196 22.88 -6.07 6.23
N THR A 197 21.62 -5.64 6.32
CA THR A 197 21.04 -4.60 5.46
C THR A 197 21.60 -3.26 5.86
N ARG A 198 22.23 -2.55 4.93
CA ARG A 198 22.68 -1.18 5.17
C ARG A 198 21.47 -0.25 5.12
N ILE A 199 21.24 0.51 6.19
CA ILE A 199 20.15 1.47 6.30
C ILE A 199 20.73 2.89 6.36
N GLU A 200 20.16 3.80 5.58
CA GLU A 200 20.42 5.23 5.62
C GLU A 200 19.16 5.95 6.12
N PHE A 201 19.33 6.88 7.07
CA PHE A 201 18.21 7.59 7.70
C PHE A 201 18.11 9.02 7.16
N GLY A 202 16.86 9.45 6.94
CA GLY A 202 16.48 10.82 6.57
C GLY A 202 16.12 11.71 7.73
#